data_AF-A0A1C5YCP8-F1
#
_entry.id   AF-A0A1C5YCP8-F1
#
_cell.length_a   1.000
_cell.length_b   1.000
_cell.length_c   1.000
_cell.angle_alpha   90.00
_cell.angle_beta   90.00
_cell.angle_gamma   90.00
#
_symmetry.space_group_name_H-M   'P 1'
#
loop_
_entity.id
_entity.type
_entity.pdbx_description
1 polymer ?
#
loop_
_entity_poly.entity_id
_entity_poly.type
_entity_poly.pdbx_seq_one_letter_code
_entity_poly.pdbx_strand_id
1 'polypeptide(L)'
;MQVLAGAGYFVLFCNPRGSEGRGNDFADIRGRFGTIDYQDIMAFLDGALARWPDIDPTRLGVGGGSYGGFMTNWIIGHTDRFQAACSQRSIANWTGMEGTADIGYYFAKGQTGASHREDRDLQWQQSPLRYADHVTTPTLFLHGEEDYRCWKLEAIQMFTALQLRGVPSRLCLFPGENHELSRSGRPRQRLRRLEEMLRWYQRYLNKQEA
;
A
#
# COMPACT_ATOMS: atom_id res chain seq x y z
N MET A 1 14.06 4.61 -2.19
CA MET A 1 14.69 3.52 -2.97
C MET A 1 16.17 3.38 -2.60
N GLN A 2 17.04 4.35 -2.88
CA GLN A 2 18.48 4.23 -2.56
C GLN A 2 18.78 4.02 -1.06
N VAL A 3 17.97 4.57 -0.16
CA VAL A 3 18.07 4.30 1.29
C VAL A 3 17.87 2.82 1.64
N LEU A 4 16.97 2.12 0.95
CA LEU A 4 16.76 0.67 1.15
C LEU A 4 17.90 -0.13 0.52
N ALA A 5 18.33 0.23 -0.69
CA ALA A 5 19.48 -0.42 -1.33
C ALA A 5 20.77 -0.28 -0.48
N GLY A 6 21.04 0.92 0.03
CA GLY A 6 22.16 1.19 0.93
C GLY A 6 22.05 0.49 2.30
N ALA A 7 20.85 0.02 2.67
CA ALA A 7 20.62 -0.81 3.85
C ALA A 7 20.65 -2.32 3.55
N GLY A 8 21.05 -2.73 2.33
CA GLY A 8 21.25 -4.13 1.97
C GLY A 8 20.03 -4.84 1.37
N TYR A 9 18.98 -4.11 0.97
CA TYR A 9 17.80 -4.70 0.34
C TYR A 9 17.88 -4.66 -1.19
N PHE A 10 17.47 -5.73 -1.84
CA PHE A 10 17.07 -5.66 -3.26
C PHE A 10 15.78 -4.83 -3.38
N VAL A 11 15.79 -3.81 -4.23
CA VAL A 11 14.63 -2.93 -4.43
C VAL A 11 14.04 -3.18 -5.81
N LEU A 12 12.91 -3.86 -5.85
CA LEU A 12 12.17 -4.17 -7.07
C LEU A 12 11.00 -3.18 -7.26
N PHE A 13 10.83 -2.66 -8.47
CA PHE A 13 9.71 -1.82 -8.84
C PHE A 13 9.39 -2.00 -10.33
N CYS A 14 8.11 -1.91 -10.68
CA CYS A 14 7.63 -2.08 -12.06
C CYS A 14 6.49 -1.10 -12.36
N ASN A 15 6.15 -1.01 -13.65
CA ASN A 15 4.99 -0.29 -14.15
C ASN A 15 3.93 -1.32 -14.59
N PRO A 16 2.99 -1.73 -13.72
CA PRO A 16 1.89 -2.61 -14.11
C PRO A 16 0.94 -1.90 -15.07
N ARG A 17 0.03 -2.65 -15.73
CA ARG A 17 -1.14 -2.05 -16.38
C ARG A 17 -1.85 -1.11 -15.40
N GLY A 18 -2.30 0.03 -15.91
CA GLY A 18 -2.73 1.18 -15.11
C GLY A 18 -1.68 2.29 -15.00
N SER A 19 -0.41 1.99 -15.30
CA SER A 19 0.65 3.01 -15.30
C SER A 19 0.61 3.89 -16.54
N GLU A 20 1.09 5.12 -16.41
CA GLU A 20 1.29 6.04 -17.53
C GLU A 20 2.51 5.65 -18.39
N GLY A 21 2.65 6.30 -19.55
CA GLY A 21 3.82 6.17 -20.43
C GLY A 21 3.77 5.02 -21.45
N ARG A 22 2.62 4.35 -21.59
CA ARG A 22 2.41 3.23 -22.53
C ARG A 22 1.11 3.31 -23.34
N GLY A 23 0.48 4.48 -23.40
CA GLY A 23 -0.77 4.74 -24.11
C GLY A 23 -2.02 4.48 -23.27
N ASN A 24 -3.16 4.99 -23.75
CA ASN A 24 -4.43 4.98 -23.00
C ASN A 24 -4.92 3.57 -22.70
N ASP A 25 -4.81 2.64 -23.65
CA ASP A 25 -5.26 1.26 -23.46
C ASP A 25 -4.50 0.52 -22.34
N PHE A 26 -3.22 0.86 -22.15
CA PHE A 26 -2.40 0.32 -21.07
C PHE A 26 -2.74 0.98 -19.73
N ALA A 27 -3.02 2.29 -19.74
CA ALA A 27 -3.30 3.07 -18.54
C ALA A 27 -4.74 2.89 -18.02
N ASP A 28 -5.69 2.56 -18.89
CA ASP A 28 -7.10 2.49 -18.50
C ASP A 28 -7.43 1.15 -17.84
N ILE A 29 -7.34 1.12 -16.51
CA ILE A 29 -7.77 -0.01 -15.69
C ILE A 29 -8.95 0.35 -14.77
N ARG A 30 -9.72 1.39 -15.14
CA ARG A 30 -10.90 1.80 -14.38
C ARG A 30 -11.86 0.62 -14.21
N GLY A 31 -12.40 0.46 -13.00
CA GLY A 31 -13.22 -0.66 -12.58
C GLY A 31 -12.46 -1.97 -12.34
N ARG A 32 -11.13 -1.98 -12.50
CA ARG A 32 -10.29 -3.20 -12.49
C ARG A 32 -9.10 -3.10 -11.53
N PHE A 33 -9.10 -2.16 -10.59
CA PHE A 33 -8.08 -2.10 -9.54
C PHE A 33 -8.06 -3.38 -8.69
N GLY A 34 -6.86 -3.85 -8.34
CA GLY A 34 -6.68 -5.10 -7.59
C GLY A 34 -6.84 -6.37 -8.43
N THR A 35 -6.94 -6.26 -9.76
CA THR A 35 -7.07 -7.38 -10.68
C THR A 35 -5.81 -7.52 -11.55
N ILE A 36 -5.82 -6.97 -12.76
CA ILE A 36 -4.74 -7.08 -13.75
C ILE A 36 -3.45 -6.39 -13.32
N ASP A 37 -3.57 -5.28 -12.60
CA ASP A 37 -2.51 -4.53 -11.94
C ASP A 37 -1.83 -5.37 -10.84
N TYR A 38 -2.61 -6.03 -9.98
CA TYR A 38 -2.11 -6.96 -8.97
C TYR A 38 -1.39 -8.16 -9.62
N GLN A 39 -2.00 -8.76 -10.65
CA GLN A 39 -1.41 -9.88 -11.40
C GLN A 39 -0.07 -9.50 -12.03
N ASP A 40 0.02 -8.31 -12.62
CA ASP A 40 1.26 -7.81 -13.23
C ASP A 40 2.38 -7.66 -12.18
N ILE A 41 2.06 -7.15 -10.98
CA ILE A 41 3.04 -7.00 -9.89
C ILE A 41 3.52 -8.37 -9.40
N MET A 42 2.61 -9.34 -9.22
CA MET A 42 2.99 -10.70 -8.81
C MET A 42 3.83 -11.40 -9.88
N ALA A 43 3.45 -11.31 -11.15
CA ALA A 43 4.21 -11.89 -12.27
C ALA A 43 5.59 -11.25 -12.42
N PHE A 44 5.70 -9.93 -12.22
CA PHE A 44 6.98 -9.23 -12.19
C PHE A 44 7.89 -9.73 -11.07
N LEU A 45 7.34 -9.90 -9.86
CA LEU A 45 8.08 -10.47 -8.73
C LEU A 45 8.57 -11.88 -9.04
N ASP A 46 7.71 -12.75 -9.58
CA ASP A 46 8.07 -14.12 -9.94
C ASP A 46 9.19 -14.15 -10.99
N GLY A 47 9.09 -13.30 -12.02
CA GLY A 47 10.14 -13.15 -13.02
C GLY A 47 11.46 -12.65 -12.42
N ALA A 48 11.41 -11.73 -11.45
CA ALA A 48 12.60 -11.25 -10.77
C ALA A 48 13.26 -12.34 -9.92
N LEU A 49 12.49 -13.08 -9.14
CA LEU A 49 13.00 -14.19 -8.32
C LEU A 49 13.62 -15.30 -9.18
N ALA A 50 13.03 -15.61 -10.33
CA ALA A 50 13.58 -16.58 -11.27
C ALA A 50 14.89 -16.07 -11.93
N ARG A 51 15.00 -14.76 -12.18
CA ARG A 51 16.13 -14.16 -12.90
C ARG A 51 17.35 -13.90 -12.02
N TRP A 52 17.14 -13.59 -10.74
CA TRP A 52 18.18 -13.17 -9.79
C TRP A 52 18.15 -14.07 -8.54
N PRO A 53 18.97 -15.14 -8.51
CA PRO A 53 18.96 -16.12 -7.41
C PRO A 53 19.47 -15.57 -6.08
N ASP A 54 20.13 -14.40 -6.09
CA ASP A 54 20.58 -13.70 -4.87
C ASP A 54 19.41 -13.11 -4.06
N ILE A 55 18.22 -12.98 -4.67
CA ILE A 55 17.02 -12.49 -4.00
C ILE A 55 16.39 -13.65 -3.21
N ASP A 56 16.41 -13.56 -1.87
CA ASP A 56 15.82 -14.57 -0.99
C ASP A 56 14.28 -14.50 -1.02
N PRO A 57 13.59 -15.53 -1.55
CA PRO A 57 12.13 -15.53 -1.67
C PRO A 57 11.42 -15.68 -0.31
N THR A 58 12.15 -15.99 0.77
CA THR A 58 11.61 -16.12 2.14
C THR A 58 11.69 -14.82 2.93
N ARG A 59 12.24 -13.75 2.36
CA ARG A 59 12.44 -12.44 3.02
C ARG A 59 11.87 -11.28 2.20
N LEU A 60 10.65 -11.46 1.71
CA LEU A 60 9.99 -10.47 0.85
C LEU A 60 9.24 -9.41 1.67
N GLY A 61 9.52 -8.15 1.37
CA GLY A 61 8.75 -7.00 1.84
C GLY A 61 7.95 -6.36 0.71
N VAL A 62 6.75 -5.85 1.01
CA VAL A 62 5.93 -5.06 0.08
C VAL A 62 5.63 -3.68 0.65
N GLY A 63 5.65 -2.64 -0.17
CA GLY A 63 5.23 -1.33 0.30
C GLY A 63 5.03 -0.33 -0.81
N GLY A 64 4.16 0.64 -0.54
CA GLY A 64 3.74 1.63 -1.53
C GLY A 64 2.97 2.77 -0.89
N GLY A 65 2.84 3.86 -1.64
CA GLY A 65 2.14 5.06 -1.19
C GLY A 65 0.96 5.41 -2.09
N SER A 66 -0.09 6.01 -1.51
CA SER A 66 -1.31 6.41 -2.25
C SER A 66 -1.98 5.17 -2.85
N TYR A 67 -2.23 5.12 -4.15
CA TYR A 67 -2.65 3.90 -4.83
C TYR A 67 -1.66 2.72 -4.63
N GLY A 68 -0.35 2.98 -4.51
CA GLY A 68 0.60 1.92 -4.09
C GLY A 68 0.35 1.41 -2.67
N GLY A 69 -0.21 2.24 -1.79
CA GLY A 69 -0.66 1.86 -0.45
C GLY A 69 -1.95 1.04 -0.48
N PHE A 70 -2.90 1.42 -1.35
CA PHE A 70 -4.05 0.57 -1.71
C PHE A 70 -3.59 -0.82 -2.15
N MET A 71 -2.66 -0.88 -3.10
CA MET A 71 -2.14 -2.13 -3.63
C MET A 71 -1.35 -2.91 -2.57
N THR A 72 -0.63 -2.22 -1.66
CA THR A 72 0.02 -2.88 -0.52
C THR A 72 -1.00 -3.57 0.38
N ASN A 73 -2.08 -2.87 0.75
CA ASN A 73 -3.17 -3.43 1.56
C ASN A 73 -3.88 -4.58 0.82
N TRP A 74 -4.09 -4.43 -0.49
CA TRP A 74 -4.69 -5.46 -1.33
C TRP A 74 -3.84 -6.72 -1.38
N ILE A 75 -2.55 -6.59 -1.68
CA ILE A 75 -1.59 -7.70 -1.77
C ILE A 75 -1.63 -8.55 -0.49
N ILE A 76 -1.48 -7.94 0.69
CA ILE A 76 -1.43 -8.68 1.95
C ILE A 76 -2.75 -9.35 2.36
N GLY A 77 -3.88 -8.94 1.76
CA GLY A 77 -5.18 -9.60 1.93
C GLY A 77 -5.43 -10.75 0.95
N HIS A 78 -4.54 -10.95 -0.02
CA HIS A 78 -4.71 -11.91 -1.12
C HIS A 78 -3.52 -12.88 -1.27
N THR A 79 -2.46 -12.73 -0.47
CA THR A 79 -1.32 -13.65 -0.46
C THR A 79 -0.56 -13.56 0.87
N ASP A 80 0.13 -14.64 1.25
CA ASP A 80 0.96 -14.79 2.45
C ASP A 80 2.47 -14.74 2.16
N ARG A 81 2.86 -14.44 0.93
CA ARG A 81 4.27 -14.43 0.47
C ARG A 81 5.16 -13.40 1.17
N PHE A 82 4.58 -12.32 1.69
CA PHE A 82 5.33 -11.20 2.24
C PHE A 82 5.46 -11.30 3.76
N GLN A 83 6.68 -11.13 4.25
CA GLN A 83 7.03 -11.18 5.68
C GLN A 83 6.92 -9.81 6.36
N ALA A 84 6.85 -8.73 5.58
CA ALA A 84 6.64 -7.38 6.08
C ALA A 84 5.93 -6.50 5.05
N ALA A 85 5.04 -5.63 5.51
CA ALA A 85 4.39 -4.63 4.68
C ALA A 85 4.56 -3.20 5.20
N CYS A 86 4.65 -2.22 4.30
CA CYS A 86 4.64 -0.80 4.62
C CYS A 86 3.64 -0.05 3.72
N SER A 87 2.45 0.18 4.27
CA SER A 87 1.36 0.91 3.61
C SER A 87 1.43 2.39 3.98
N GLN A 88 1.51 3.28 2.98
CA GLN A 88 1.70 4.71 3.20
C GLN A 88 0.57 5.50 2.56
N ARG A 89 0.02 6.50 3.26
CA ARG A 89 -1.01 7.42 2.74
C ARG A 89 -2.07 6.70 1.88
N SER A 90 -2.53 5.55 2.35
CA SER A 90 -3.17 4.51 1.53
C SER A 90 -4.67 4.73 1.36
N ILE A 91 -5.29 3.90 0.53
CA ILE A 91 -6.74 3.70 0.47
C ILE A 91 -7.04 2.30 1.03
N ALA A 92 -8.04 2.19 1.88
CA ALA A 92 -8.51 0.96 2.50
C ALA A 92 -9.98 0.68 2.16
N ASN A 93 -10.79 1.72 2.03
CA ASN A 93 -12.23 1.65 1.87
C ASN A 93 -12.71 2.66 0.84
N TRP A 94 -13.07 2.19 -0.36
CA TRP A 94 -13.59 3.06 -1.43
C TRP A 94 -14.89 3.76 -1.05
N THR A 95 -15.76 3.09 -0.28
CA THR A 95 -17.00 3.69 0.24
C THR A 95 -16.71 4.86 1.16
N GLY A 96 -15.69 4.75 2.02
CA GLY A 96 -15.25 5.84 2.88
C GLY A 96 -14.56 6.96 2.10
N MET A 97 -13.66 6.60 1.16
CA MET A 97 -12.90 7.55 0.37
C MET A 97 -13.79 8.49 -0.44
N GLU A 98 -14.88 7.99 -1.03
CA GLU A 98 -15.79 8.80 -1.84
C GLU A 98 -16.35 10.01 -1.06
N GLY A 99 -16.61 9.85 0.23
CA GLY A 99 -17.15 10.90 1.10
C GLY A 99 -16.12 11.68 1.92
N THR A 100 -14.84 11.29 1.90
CA THR A 100 -13.82 11.87 2.80
C THR A 100 -12.61 12.47 2.09
N ALA A 101 -12.32 12.06 0.86
CA ALA A 101 -11.21 12.61 0.09
C ALA A 101 -11.59 13.92 -0.62
N ASP A 102 -10.62 14.83 -0.76
CA ASP A 102 -10.72 16.11 -1.49
C ASP A 102 -11.21 15.94 -2.95
N ILE A 103 -10.92 14.78 -3.54
CA ILE A 103 -11.33 14.39 -4.89
C ILE A 103 -12.34 13.24 -4.92
N GLY A 104 -12.84 12.80 -3.75
CA GLY A 104 -13.64 11.58 -3.61
C GLY A 104 -14.90 11.56 -4.49
N TYR A 105 -15.57 12.70 -4.58
CA TYR A 105 -16.85 12.89 -5.30
C TYR A 105 -16.81 12.60 -6.80
N TYR A 106 -15.62 12.58 -7.43
CA TYR A 106 -15.47 12.15 -8.82
C TYR A 106 -14.48 10.99 -8.96
N PHE A 107 -13.46 10.93 -8.12
CA PHE A 107 -12.37 9.97 -8.26
C PHE A 107 -12.84 8.55 -7.93
N ALA A 108 -13.59 8.35 -6.84
CA ALA A 108 -14.01 7.01 -6.44
C ALA A 108 -14.84 6.33 -7.55
N LYS A 109 -15.90 6.97 -8.04
CA LYS A 109 -16.71 6.46 -9.15
C LYS A 109 -15.92 6.33 -10.45
N GLY A 110 -15.09 7.33 -10.77
CA GLY A 110 -14.26 7.31 -11.98
C GLY A 110 -13.25 6.16 -12.02
N GLN A 111 -12.73 5.73 -10.87
CA GLN A 111 -11.73 4.66 -10.79
C GLN A 111 -12.32 3.28 -10.51
N THR A 112 -13.39 3.18 -9.72
CA THR A 112 -14.01 1.90 -9.33
C THR A 112 -15.16 1.48 -10.26
N GLY A 113 -15.70 2.42 -11.03
CA GLY A 113 -16.96 2.25 -11.76
C GLY A 113 -18.19 2.23 -10.85
N ALA A 114 -18.03 2.47 -9.55
CA ALA A 114 -19.08 2.32 -8.53
C ALA A 114 -19.14 3.53 -7.58
N SER A 115 -20.34 3.82 -7.06
CA SER A 115 -20.57 4.85 -6.04
C SER A 115 -21.28 4.24 -4.84
N HIS A 116 -21.04 4.74 -3.62
CA HIS A 116 -21.78 4.32 -2.42
C HIS A 116 -23.28 4.59 -2.51
N ARG A 117 -23.70 5.47 -3.42
CA ARG A 117 -25.12 5.80 -3.68
C ARG A 117 -25.79 4.85 -4.68
N GLU A 118 -25.01 4.17 -5.50
CA GLU A 118 -25.48 3.36 -6.63
C GLU A 118 -25.17 1.88 -6.37
N ASP A 119 -23.88 1.56 -6.21
CA ASP A 119 -23.34 0.20 -6.13
C ASP A 119 -22.34 0.07 -4.97
N ARG A 120 -22.80 0.36 -3.74
CA ARG A 120 -21.98 0.31 -2.53
C ARG A 120 -21.28 -1.04 -2.34
N ASP A 121 -21.98 -2.14 -2.65
CA ASP A 121 -21.44 -3.48 -2.46
C ASP A 121 -20.26 -3.76 -3.40
N LEU A 122 -20.26 -3.19 -4.63
CA LEU A 122 -19.14 -3.28 -5.56
C LEU A 122 -17.93 -2.48 -5.04
N GLN A 123 -18.14 -1.26 -4.52
CA GLN A 123 -17.06 -0.50 -3.87
C GLN A 123 -16.46 -1.26 -2.70
N TRP A 124 -17.30 -1.91 -1.90
CA TRP A 124 -16.83 -2.72 -0.77
C TRP A 124 -16.04 -3.94 -1.24
N GLN A 125 -16.48 -4.63 -2.30
CA GLN A 125 -15.73 -5.73 -2.91
C GLN A 125 -14.36 -5.31 -3.45
N GLN A 126 -14.23 -4.07 -3.92
CA GLN A 126 -12.95 -3.51 -4.38
C GLN A 126 -12.11 -2.88 -3.25
N SER A 127 -12.57 -2.91 -2.00
CA SER A 127 -11.89 -2.30 -0.85
C SER A 127 -10.95 -3.28 -0.14
N PRO A 128 -9.66 -2.97 0.06
CA PRO A 128 -8.74 -3.83 0.80
C PRO A 128 -9.20 -4.18 2.21
N LEU A 129 -9.89 -3.26 2.88
CA LEU A 129 -10.41 -3.45 4.23
C LEU A 129 -11.36 -4.65 4.34
N ARG A 130 -12.08 -4.97 3.26
CA ARG A 130 -12.94 -6.16 3.19
C ARG A 130 -12.16 -7.46 3.40
N TYR A 131 -10.90 -7.48 2.99
CA TYR A 131 -10.03 -8.67 3.03
C TYR A 131 -9.03 -8.61 4.19
N ALA A 132 -9.17 -7.66 5.10
CA ALA A 132 -8.28 -7.50 6.25
C ALA A 132 -8.23 -8.77 7.13
N ASP A 133 -9.31 -9.57 7.15
CA ASP A 133 -9.39 -10.84 7.86
C ASP A 133 -8.48 -11.94 7.31
N HIS A 134 -7.93 -11.78 6.11
CA HIS A 134 -6.98 -12.72 5.53
C HIS A 134 -5.53 -12.35 5.82
N VAL A 135 -5.30 -11.13 6.34
CA VAL A 135 -3.96 -10.59 6.50
C VAL A 135 -3.25 -11.30 7.65
N THR A 136 -2.06 -11.83 7.36
CA THR A 136 -1.12 -12.39 8.35
C THR A 136 0.19 -11.60 8.40
N THR A 137 0.49 -10.81 7.37
CA THR A 137 1.74 -10.05 7.23
C THR A 137 1.83 -8.89 8.24
N PRO A 138 2.93 -8.81 9.02
CA PRO A 138 3.23 -7.65 9.85
C PRO A 138 3.24 -6.33 9.06
N THR A 139 2.40 -5.37 9.43
CA THR A 139 2.17 -4.16 8.63
C THR A 139 2.44 -2.85 9.37
N LEU A 140 3.31 -2.01 8.78
CA LEU A 140 3.53 -0.61 9.15
C LEU A 140 2.63 0.31 8.33
N PHE A 141 1.90 1.20 9.01
CA PHE A 141 1.08 2.24 8.41
C PHE A 141 1.71 3.62 8.66
N LEU A 142 1.98 4.38 7.58
CA LEU A 142 2.56 5.73 7.66
C LEU A 142 1.61 6.75 7.02
N HIS A 143 1.12 7.72 7.78
CA HIS A 143 0.06 8.63 7.30
C HIS A 143 0.21 10.06 7.82
N GLY A 144 -0.01 11.06 6.96
CA GLY A 144 -0.05 12.47 7.36
C GLY A 144 -1.40 12.83 7.99
N GLU A 145 -1.41 13.61 9.07
CA GLU A 145 -2.68 13.97 9.74
C GLU A 145 -3.57 14.92 8.92
N GLU A 146 -2.97 15.67 8.00
CA GLU A 146 -3.61 16.64 7.10
C GLU A 146 -3.65 16.11 5.65
N ASP A 147 -3.60 14.79 5.47
CA ASP A 147 -3.74 14.17 4.16
C ASP A 147 -5.22 14.13 3.73
N TYR A 148 -5.67 15.17 3.05
CA TYR A 148 -7.04 15.23 2.50
C TYR A 148 -7.22 14.42 1.21
N ARG A 149 -6.14 13.91 0.60
CA ARG A 149 -6.21 13.09 -0.61
C ARG A 149 -6.58 11.66 -0.30
N CYS A 150 -5.98 11.12 0.74
CA CYS A 150 -6.35 9.86 1.34
C CYS A 150 -6.50 10.12 2.83
N TRP A 151 -7.73 10.25 3.32
CA TRP A 151 -7.96 10.66 4.70
C TRP A 151 -7.32 9.68 5.69
N LYS A 152 -6.80 10.16 6.82
CA LYS A 152 -6.10 9.31 7.82
C LYS A 152 -6.91 8.12 8.33
N LEU A 153 -8.24 8.20 8.23
CA LEU A 153 -9.13 7.08 8.56
C LEU A 153 -8.87 5.84 7.69
N GLU A 154 -8.32 5.98 6.49
CA GLU A 154 -7.93 4.83 5.66
C GLU A 154 -6.85 3.97 6.36
N ALA A 155 -5.81 4.61 6.92
CA ALA A 155 -4.78 3.90 7.68
C ALA A 155 -5.30 3.39 9.04
N ILE A 156 -6.13 4.18 9.74
CA ILE A 156 -6.68 3.80 11.04
C ILE A 156 -7.59 2.57 10.90
N GLN A 157 -8.46 2.52 9.88
CA GLN A 157 -9.33 1.37 9.63
C GLN A 157 -8.53 0.07 9.45
N MET A 158 -7.50 0.08 8.59
CA MET A 158 -6.65 -1.11 8.38
C MET A 158 -5.85 -1.47 9.63
N PHE A 159 -5.26 -0.49 10.31
CA PHE A 159 -4.51 -0.72 11.55
C PHE A 159 -5.39 -1.39 12.60
N THR A 160 -6.60 -0.86 12.83
CA THR A 160 -7.56 -1.41 13.79
C THR A 160 -7.98 -2.82 13.38
N ALA A 161 -8.28 -3.07 12.10
CA ALA A 161 -8.65 -4.41 11.63
C ALA A 161 -7.54 -5.45 11.91
N LEU A 162 -6.27 -5.10 11.64
CA LEU A 162 -5.13 -5.98 11.94
C LEU A 162 -4.91 -6.16 13.45
N GLN A 163 -5.05 -5.10 14.25
CA GLN A 163 -4.92 -5.18 15.71
C GLN A 163 -5.97 -6.10 16.32
N LEU A 164 -7.23 -6.03 15.88
CA LEU A 164 -8.31 -6.91 16.34
C LEU A 164 -8.03 -8.40 16.06
N ARG A 165 -7.20 -8.67 15.05
CA ARG A 165 -6.77 -10.02 14.66
C ARG A 165 -5.45 -10.47 15.29
N GLY A 166 -4.83 -9.62 16.12
CA GLY A 166 -3.52 -9.91 16.70
C GLY A 166 -2.37 -9.91 15.67
N VAL A 167 -2.57 -9.36 14.48
CA VAL A 167 -1.52 -9.21 13.48
C VAL A 167 -0.58 -8.09 13.93
N PRO A 168 0.75 -8.32 14.00
CA PRO A 168 1.68 -7.27 14.39
C PRO A 168 1.56 -6.05 13.48
N SER A 169 1.15 -4.92 14.03
CA SER A 169 0.99 -3.69 13.24
C SER A 169 1.38 -2.45 14.02
N ARG A 170 1.78 -1.41 13.29
CA ARG A 170 2.20 -0.12 13.85
C ARG A 170 1.63 1.01 13.01
N LEU A 171 1.02 2.00 13.64
CA LEU A 171 0.53 3.21 13.00
C LEU A 171 1.40 4.41 13.41
N CYS A 172 1.98 5.09 12.42
CA CYS A 172 2.68 6.35 12.60
C CYS A 172 1.89 7.47 11.91
N LEU A 173 1.29 8.34 12.72
CA LEU A 173 0.66 9.58 12.27
C LEU A 173 1.68 10.72 12.33
N PHE A 174 1.73 11.52 11.27
CA PHE A 174 2.68 12.62 11.08
C PHE A 174 1.93 13.96 11.18
N PRO A 175 1.94 14.63 12.35
CA PRO A 175 1.15 15.84 12.58
C PRO A 175 1.62 16.99 11.71
N GLY A 176 0.71 17.70 11.04
CA GLY A 176 1.03 18.81 10.12
C GLY A 176 1.62 18.39 8.77
N GLU A 177 1.60 17.10 8.45
CA GLU A 177 1.99 16.59 7.13
C GLU A 177 0.75 16.14 6.34
N ASN A 178 0.84 16.27 5.02
CA ASN A 178 -0.21 15.88 4.08
C ASN A 178 0.28 14.76 3.13
N HIS A 179 -0.43 14.57 2.01
CA HIS A 179 -0.11 13.55 1.00
C HIS A 179 1.33 13.63 0.46
N GLU A 180 1.95 14.82 0.52
CA GLU A 180 3.28 15.13 0.03
C GLU A 180 4.41 14.87 1.03
N LEU A 181 4.11 14.34 2.24
CA LEU A 181 5.12 13.97 3.26
C LEU A 181 6.33 13.27 2.64
N SER A 182 6.09 12.38 1.68
CA SER A 182 7.18 11.60 1.06
C SER A 182 8.18 12.41 0.24
N ARG A 183 7.70 13.49 -0.39
CA ARG A 183 8.39 14.26 -1.43
C ARG A 183 8.87 15.61 -0.89
N SER A 184 8.00 16.37 -0.23
CA SER A 184 8.26 17.75 0.21
C SER A 184 7.90 18.03 1.67
N GLY A 185 7.54 17.01 2.45
CA GLY A 185 7.30 17.16 3.89
C GLY A 185 8.48 17.72 4.67
N ARG A 186 8.26 18.12 5.94
CA ARG A 186 9.35 18.70 6.75
C ARG A 186 10.53 17.74 6.86
N PRO A 187 11.78 18.22 6.78
CA PRO A 187 12.97 17.35 6.75
C PRO A 187 13.02 16.32 7.89
N ARG A 188 12.72 16.73 9.13
CA ARG A 188 12.68 15.82 10.29
C ARG A 188 11.65 14.71 10.14
N GLN A 189 10.47 15.03 9.60
CA GLN A 189 9.40 14.05 9.39
C GLN A 189 9.71 13.10 8.22
N ARG A 190 10.36 13.61 7.16
CA ARG A 190 10.88 12.78 6.07
C ARG A 190 11.91 11.77 6.54
N LEU A 191 12.86 12.20 7.38
CA LEU A 191 13.85 11.31 8.00
C LEU A 191 13.15 10.28 8.89
N ARG A 192 12.26 10.72 9.79
CA ARG A 192 11.51 9.83 10.66
C ARG A 192 10.73 8.77 9.90
N ARG A 193 10.07 9.14 8.79
CA ARG A 193 9.38 8.18 7.91
C ARG A 193 10.32 7.09 7.41
N LEU A 194 11.50 7.46 6.91
CA LEU A 194 12.49 6.51 6.38
C LEU A 194 13.05 5.61 7.48
N GLU A 195 13.30 6.17 8.67
CA GLU A 195 13.73 5.39 9.83
C GLU A 195 12.69 4.35 10.26
N GLU A 196 11.40 4.71 10.35
CA GLU A 196 10.33 3.77 10.69
C GLU A 196 10.24 2.63 9.66
N MET A 197 10.35 2.97 8.37
CA MET A 197 10.39 1.96 7.30
C MET A 197 11.57 0.99 7.47
N LEU A 198 12.78 1.52 7.69
CA LEU A 198 13.98 0.71 7.86
C LEU A 198 13.90 -0.17 9.10
N ARG A 199 13.45 0.37 10.24
CA ARG A 199 13.26 -0.39 11.47
C ARG A 199 12.26 -1.53 11.28
N TRP A 200 11.16 -1.28 10.56
CA TRP A 200 10.14 -2.30 10.33
C TRP A 200 10.65 -3.42 9.45
N TYR A 201 11.26 -3.10 8.30
CA TYR A 201 11.84 -4.13 7.44
C TYR A 201 12.99 -4.87 8.11
N GLN A 202 13.84 -4.18 8.89
CA GLN A 202 14.90 -4.83 9.65
C GLN A 202 14.31 -5.86 10.62
N ARG A 203 13.27 -5.50 11.38
CA ARG A 203 12.65 -6.39 12.36
C ARG A 203 12.05 -7.66 11.75
N TYR A 204 11.39 -7.55 10.60
CA TYR A 204 10.58 -8.65 10.05
C TYR A 204 11.22 -9.37 8.86
N LEU A 205 12.19 -8.75 8.19
CA LEU A 205 12.93 -9.40 7.10
C LEU A 205 14.28 -9.96 7.55
N ASN A 206 14.90 -9.44 8.61
CA ASN A 206 16.18 -9.98 9.08
C ASN A 206 15.95 -11.07 10.14
N LYS A 207 16.41 -12.29 9.86
CA LYS A 207 16.29 -13.46 10.75
C LYS A 207 17.29 -13.47 11.92
N GLN A 208 18.03 -12.39 12.18
CA GLN A 208 19.14 -12.40 13.15
C GLN A 208 18.74 -12.10 14.60
N GLU A 209 17.46 -11.86 14.90
CA GLU A 209 16.98 -11.66 16.28
C GLU A 209 15.62 -12.34 16.51
N ALA A 210 15.61 -13.69 16.43
CA ALA A 210 14.53 -14.52 16.98
C ALA A 210 15.13 -15.54 17.95
#